data_AF-A0A841CPC2-F1
#
_entry.id   AF-A0A841CPC2-F1
#
_cell.length_a   1.000
_cell.length_b   1.000
_cell.length_c   1.000
_cell.angle_alpha   90.00
_cell.angle_beta   90.00
_cell.angle_gamma   90.00
#
_symmetry.space_group_name_H-M   'P 1'
#
loop_
_entity.id
_entity.type
_entity.pdbx_description
1 polymer ?
#
loop_
_entity_poly.entity_id
_entity_poly.type
_entity_poly.pdbx_seq_one_letter_code
_entity_poly.pdbx_strand_id
1 'polypeptide(L)'
;MSDGYRVDPDELVAFAGRLDDTADELRAVLSTLDEPVGDLGPEGIAEALSGLLAQWSDAVRGLDIAPVADDVRAAGEAYRQADELPRG
;
A
#
# COMPACT_ATOMS: atom_id res chain seq x y z
N MET A 1 -20.92 -31.07 -7.60
CA MET A 1 -21.43 -29.74 -7.25
C MET A 1 -20.20 -28.95 -6.82
N SER A 2 -19.76 -28.01 -7.65
CA SER A 2 -18.65 -27.12 -7.31
C SER A 2 -19.06 -26.33 -6.07
N ASP A 3 -18.40 -26.58 -4.94
CA ASP A 3 -18.42 -25.66 -3.81
C ASP A 3 -18.03 -24.30 -4.38
N GLY A 4 -19.04 -23.45 -4.56
CA GLY A 4 -18.85 -22.13 -5.14
C GLY A 4 -17.89 -21.37 -4.24
N TYR A 5 -16.93 -20.67 -4.84
CA TYR A 5 -15.98 -19.81 -4.14
C TYR A 5 -16.77 -18.86 -3.23
N ARG A 6 -16.84 -19.18 -1.93
CA ARG A 6 -17.51 -18.34 -0.95
C ARG A 6 -16.47 -17.35 -0.46
N VAL A 7 -16.57 -16.14 -0.98
CA VAL A 7 -15.73 -15.03 -0.54
C VAL A 7 -16.27 -14.55 0.80
N ASP A 8 -15.40 -14.44 1.79
CA ASP A 8 -15.72 -13.84 3.09
C ASP A 8 -15.48 -12.31 3.02
N PRO A 9 -16.54 -11.48 3.11
CA PRO A 9 -16.39 -10.03 3.09
C PRO A 9 -15.53 -9.47 4.22
N ASP A 10 -15.48 -10.14 5.37
CA ASP A 10 -14.70 -9.69 6.53
C ASP A 10 -13.20 -9.94 6.31
N GLU A 11 -12.84 -11.04 5.63
CA GLU A 11 -11.46 -11.28 5.21
C GLU A 11 -10.97 -10.23 4.20
N LEU A 12 -11.85 -9.78 3.29
CA LEU A 12 -11.53 -8.70 2.35
C LEU A 12 -11.29 -7.37 3.09
N VAL A 13 -12.13 -7.02 4.06
CA VAL A 13 -11.90 -5.82 4.88
C VAL A 13 -10.61 -5.90 5.68
N ALA A 14 -10.33 -7.05 6.30
CA ALA A 14 -9.08 -7.26 7.01
C ALA A 14 -7.86 -7.17 6.09
N PHE A 15 -7.98 -7.62 4.84
CA PHE A 15 -6.93 -7.47 3.84
C PHE A 15 -6.73 -6.02 3.42
N ALA A 16 -7.81 -5.26 3.18
CA ALA A 16 -7.71 -3.83 2.90
C ALA A 16 -7.05 -3.06 4.05
N GLY A 17 -7.35 -3.39 5.31
CA GLY A 17 -6.67 -2.80 6.47
C GLY A 17 -5.16 -3.03 6.47
N ARG A 18 -4.70 -4.25 6.12
CA ARG A 18 -3.26 -4.53 5.97
C ARG A 18 -2.60 -3.74 4.85
N LEU A 19 -3.34 -3.45 3.77
CA LEU A 19 -2.84 -2.60 2.68
C LEU A 19 -2.71 -1.14 3.13
N ASP A 20 -3.63 -0.64 3.96
CA ASP A 20 -3.52 0.69 4.57
C ASP A 20 -2.30 0.79 5.50
N ASP A 21 -2.12 -0.20 6.37
CA ASP A 21 -0.96 -0.26 7.27
C ASP A 21 0.34 -0.23 6.46
N THR A 22 0.39 -1.02 5.38
CA THR A 22 1.55 -1.03 4.47
C THR A 22 1.73 0.35 3.79
N ALA A 23 0.64 1.02 3.42
CA ALA A 23 0.73 2.33 2.79
C ALA A 23 1.29 3.38 3.77
N ASP A 24 0.92 3.30 5.04
CA ASP A 24 1.47 4.13 6.10
C ASP A 24 2.95 3.84 6.37
N GLU A 25 3.36 2.56 6.34
CA GLU A 25 4.77 2.18 6.41
C GLU A 25 5.58 2.76 5.23
N LEU A 26 5.06 2.71 4.00
CA LEU A 26 5.73 3.30 2.84
C LEU A 26 5.83 4.83 2.96
N ARG A 27 4.79 5.50 3.47
CA ARG A 27 4.84 6.94 3.76
C ARG A 27 5.90 7.28 4.81
N ALA A 28 6.04 6.46 5.85
CA ALA A 28 7.07 6.63 6.86
C ALA A 28 8.47 6.48 6.26
N VAL A 29 8.68 5.46 5.42
CA VAL A 29 9.95 5.28 4.69
C VAL A 29 10.27 6.49 3.81
N LEU A 30 9.29 7.02 3.06
CA LEU A 30 9.48 8.23 2.26
C LEU A 30 9.87 9.44 3.12
N SER A 31 9.21 9.60 4.27
CA SER A 31 9.55 10.67 5.21
C SER A 31 11.00 10.55 5.69
N THR A 32 11.50 9.35 5.94
CA THR A 32 12.91 9.12 6.33
C THR A 32 13.87 9.37 5.18
N LEU A 33 13.50 9.04 3.94
CA LEU A 33 14.36 9.27 2.76
C LEU A 33 14.47 10.75 2.38
N ASP A 34 13.42 11.53 2.65
CA ASP A 34 13.38 12.97 2.39
C ASP A 34 14.07 13.79 3.52
N GLU A 35 14.49 13.16 4.62
CA GLU A 35 15.25 13.83 5.68
C GLU A 35 16.65 14.24 5.19
N PRO A 36 17.12 15.45 5.54
CA PRO A 36 18.45 15.90 5.17
C PRO A 36 19.48 15.02 5.87
N VAL A 37 20.20 14.22 5.08
CA VAL A 37 21.38 13.53 5.56
C VAL A 37 22.42 14.59 5.91
N GLY A 38 22.97 14.55 7.12
CA GLY A 38 23.91 15.56 7.64
C GLY A 38 25.22 15.65 6.86
N ASP A 39 26.31 16.07 7.51
CA ASP A 39 27.62 16.07 6.84
C ASP A 39 28.05 14.64 6.50
N LEU A 40 28.03 14.33 5.21
CA LEU A 40 28.37 13.02 4.62
C LEU A 40 29.85 12.92 4.22
N GLY A 41 30.66 13.93 4.54
CA GLY A 41 32.04 14.02 4.14
C GLY A 41 32.21 14.66 2.76
N PRO A 42 33.18 14.21 1.94
CA PRO A 42 33.52 14.86 0.67
C PRO A 42 32.30 15.05 -0.25
N GLU A 43 32.23 16.19 -0.94
CA GLU A 43 31.08 16.59 -1.79
C GLU A 43 30.65 15.49 -2.77
N GLY A 44 31.60 14.79 -3.41
CA GLY A 44 31.29 13.71 -4.35
C GLY A 44 30.59 12.49 -3.71
N ILE A 45 30.81 12.23 -2.42
CA ILE A 45 30.11 11.16 -1.68
C ILE A 45 28.69 11.64 -1.30
N ALA A 46 28.56 12.90 -0.89
CA ALA A 46 27.27 13.50 -0.55
C ALA A 46 26.32 13.56 -1.76
N GLU A 47 26.82 13.96 -2.94
CA GLU A 47 26.06 13.95 -4.19
C GLU A 47 25.62 12.53 -4.61
N ALA A 48 26.54 11.56 -4.55
CA ALA A 48 26.23 10.17 -4.89
C ALA A 48 25.14 9.59 -3.98
N LEU A 49 25.21 9.87 -2.66
CA LEU A 49 24.19 9.39 -1.73
C LEU A 49 22.85 10.10 -1.95
N SER A 50 22.86 11.41 -2.20
CA SER A 50 21.64 12.17 -2.50
C SER A 50 20.94 11.62 -3.75
N GLY A 51 21.71 11.31 -4.81
CA GLY A 51 21.17 10.68 -6.02
C GLY A 51 20.62 9.27 -5.79
N LEU A 52 21.20 8.50 -4.88
CA LEU A 52 20.71 7.18 -4.50
C LEU A 52 19.39 7.27 -3.71
N LEU A 53 19.32 8.17 -2.73
CA LEU A 53 18.11 8.40 -1.93
C LEU A 53 16.95 8.90 -2.79
N ALA A 54 17.23 9.77 -3.77
CA ALA A 54 16.22 10.20 -4.74
C ALA A 54 15.65 9.01 -5.55
N GLN A 55 16.52 8.12 -6.05
CA GLN A 55 16.09 6.93 -6.78
C GLN A 55 15.24 5.98 -5.91
N TRP A 56 15.60 5.83 -4.62
CA TRP A 56 14.83 5.00 -3.70
C TRP A 56 13.47 5.63 -3.36
N SER A 57 13.43 6.95 -3.16
CA SER A 57 12.20 7.70 -2.92
C SER A 57 11.24 7.55 -4.11
N ASP A 58 11.74 7.68 -5.34
CA ASP A 58 10.94 7.47 -6.55
C ASP A 58 10.46 6.02 -6.70
N ALA A 59 11.30 5.03 -6.39
CA ALA A 59 10.90 3.63 -6.42
C ALA A 59 9.77 3.33 -5.43
N VAL A 60 9.82 3.90 -4.21
CA VAL A 60 8.79 3.73 -3.19
C VAL A 60 7.50 4.46 -3.58
N ARG A 61 7.59 5.68 -4.14
CA ARG A 61 6.41 6.41 -4.66
C ARG A 61 5.70 5.65 -5.79
N GLY A 62 6.43 4.83 -6.54
CA GLY A 62 5.87 3.97 -7.59
C GLY A 62 5.04 2.79 -7.07
N LEU A 63 5.13 2.45 -5.78
CA LEU A 63 4.39 1.34 -5.16
C LEU A 63 3.01 1.77 -4.64
N ASP A 64 2.22 2.47 -5.45
CA ASP A 64 0.92 3.01 -5.03
C ASP A 64 -0.09 1.90 -4.73
N ILE A 65 -0.21 1.52 -3.45
CA ILE A 65 -1.08 0.45 -2.96
C ILE A 65 -2.40 0.94 -2.34
N ALA A 66 -2.55 2.25 -2.12
CA ALA A 66 -3.78 2.79 -1.56
C ALA A 66 -5.01 2.53 -2.46
N PRO A 67 -4.93 2.69 -3.80
CA PRO A 67 -6.03 2.32 -4.69
C PRO A 67 -6.41 0.84 -4.60
N VAL A 68 -5.44 -0.04 -4.35
CA VAL A 68 -5.69 -1.49 -4.19
C VAL A 68 -6.51 -1.74 -2.92
N ALA A 69 -6.22 -1.02 -1.83
CA ALA A 69 -7.02 -1.11 -0.60
C ALA A 69 -8.48 -0.67 -0.85
N ASP A 70 -8.68 0.41 -1.60
CA ASP A 70 -10.00 0.91 -1.98
C ASP A 70 -10.78 -0.11 -2.82
N ASP A 71 -10.14 -0.72 -3.82
CA ASP A 71 -10.74 -1.75 -4.67
C ASP A 71 -11.16 -2.99 -3.85
N VAL A 72 -10.32 -3.41 -2.89
CA VAL A 72 -10.62 -4.54 -2.01
C VAL A 72 -11.82 -4.24 -1.10
N ARG A 73 -11.91 -3.03 -0.54
CA ARG A 73 -13.09 -2.63 0.27
C ARG A 73 -14.35 -2.59 -0.58
N ALA A 74 -14.27 -2.05 -1.81
CA ALA A 74 -15.39 -2.01 -2.74
C ALA A 74 -15.87 -3.43 -3.10
N ALA A 75 -14.94 -4.37 -3.31
CA ALA A 75 -15.27 -5.77 -3.54
C ALA A 75 -15.96 -6.41 -2.32
N GLY A 76 -15.44 -6.19 -1.11
CA GLY A 76 -16.04 -6.71 0.13
C GLY A 76 -17.47 -6.20 0.32
N GLU A 77 -17.71 -4.92 0.05
CA GLU A 77 -19.04 -4.31 0.13
C GLU A 77 -20.00 -4.88 -0.93
N ALA A 78 -19.53 -5.10 -2.16
CA ALA A 78 -20.32 -5.74 -3.20
C ALA A 78 -20.75 -7.17 -2.81
N TYR A 79 -19.87 -7.94 -2.16
CA TYR A 79 -20.20 -9.28 -1.66
C TYR A 79 -21.24 -9.24 -0.52
N ARG A 80 -21.16 -8.29 0.42
CA ARG A 80 -22.19 -8.14 1.46
C ARG A 80 -23.56 -7.85 0.86
N GLN A 81 -23.62 -6.88 -0.05
CA GLN A 81 -24.88 -6.51 -0.71
C GLN A 81 -25.50 -7.70 -1.47
N ALA A 82 -24.66 -8.52 -2.10
CA ALA A 82 -25.10 -9.74 -2.77
C ALA A 82 -25.65 -10.81 -1.80
N ASP A 83 -25.06 -10.95 -0.61
CA ASP A 83 -25.51 -11.88 0.43
C ASP A 83 -26.79 -11.42 1.15
N GLU A 84 -27.04 -10.10 1.21
CA GLU A 84 -28.25 -9.52 1.79
C GLU A 84 -29.47 -9.55 0.85
N LEU A 85 -29.27 -9.75 -0.45
CA LEU A 85 -30.36 -9.90 -1.42
C LEU A 85 -31.10 -11.23 -1.15
N PRO A 86 -32.44 -11.21 -0.97
CA PRO A 86 -33.23 -12.42 -0.85
C PRO A 86 -33.02 -13.26 -2.11
N ARG A 87 -32.56 -14.50 -1.95
CA ARG A 87 -32.61 -15.50 -3.02
C ARG A 87 -34.09 -15.83 -3.26
N GLY A 88 -34.68 -15.12 -4.21
CA GLY A 88 -36.07 -15.37 -4.67
C GLY A 88 -36.26 -16.79 -5.18
#